data_AF-H2YM90-F1
#
_entry.id   AF-H2YM90-F1
#
_cell.length_a   1.000
_cell.length_b   1.000
_cell.length_c   1.000
_cell.angle_alpha   90.00
_cell.angle_beta   90.00
_cell.angle_gamma   90.00
#
_symmetry.space_group_name_H-M   'P 1'
#
loop_
_entity.id
_entity.type
_entity.pdbx_description
1 polymer ?
#
loop_
_entity_poly.entity_id
_entity_poly.type
_entity_poly.pdbx_seq_one_letter_code
_entity_poly.pdbx_strand_id
1 'polypeptide(L)'
;MTSQWKTKTAMTNAKRYATDENQPSGGAEELEKILLSNPDDSMTWVRLMAVHLHGGGVGRARAVAEKAIASINFRLEGQLLNVWSALFNLENLYGCDVTMDKTIERALKQNDQLKIYQRLAKIYVTSGKREKAEEIFEKMTKKFRLNKSVWIAHMRHLMEDNRHKEAQDVMKRSILSLPKKQHMEVISRLGQLEFQLGEAERGRTLFEGLIDVCPKRTDIWGIYLDCSAKSGRVDETRQIFRRVTSLSLSSKKMKNLFKRFVEFELEFGNDETVRNVKQQAMNYVESQTMM
;
A
#
# COMPACT_ATOMS: atom_id res chain seq x y z
N MET A 1 -21.21 -11.15 12.28
CA MET A 1 -21.42 -11.59 10.87
C MET A 1 -20.47 -10.87 9.90
N THR A 2 -19.15 -10.86 10.18
CA THR A 2 -18.18 -10.00 9.48
C THR A 2 -16.95 -10.74 8.94
N SER A 3 -16.91 -12.07 9.04
CA SER A 3 -15.74 -12.88 8.64
C SER A 3 -15.89 -13.59 7.28
N GLN A 4 -17.03 -13.49 6.59
CA GLN A 4 -17.29 -14.15 5.31
C GLN A 4 -17.16 -13.26 4.06
N TRP A 5 -16.86 -11.95 4.22
CA TRP A 5 -16.72 -11.02 3.08
C TRP A 5 -15.28 -10.76 2.65
N LYS A 6 -14.26 -11.08 3.47
CA LYS A 6 -12.85 -10.80 3.14
C LYS A 6 -12.14 -11.93 2.35
N THR A 7 -12.76 -13.09 2.18
CA THR A 7 -12.21 -14.20 1.37
C THR A 7 -12.69 -14.20 -0.10
N LYS A 8 -13.66 -13.35 -0.47
CA LYS A 8 -14.12 -13.25 -1.86
C LYS A 8 -13.20 -12.45 -2.77
N THR A 9 -12.25 -11.68 -2.22
CA THR A 9 -11.34 -10.79 -2.98
C THR A 9 -10.10 -11.51 -3.53
N ALA A 10 -9.72 -12.66 -2.95
CA ALA A 10 -8.54 -13.44 -3.33
C ALA A 10 -8.72 -14.23 -4.63
N MET A 11 -9.95 -14.71 -4.84
CA MET A 11 -10.37 -15.17 -6.15
C MET A 11 -10.33 -14.02 -7.15
N THR A 12 -10.55 -12.77 -6.76
CA THR A 12 -10.90 -11.73 -7.72
C THR A 12 -9.80 -11.32 -8.70
N ASN A 13 -8.52 -11.64 -8.57
CA ASN A 13 -7.58 -11.36 -9.69
C ASN A 13 -7.28 -12.60 -10.55
N ALA A 14 -7.09 -13.78 -9.94
CA ALA A 14 -6.97 -15.03 -10.72
C ALA A 14 -8.31 -15.46 -11.34
N LYS A 15 -9.43 -15.27 -10.62
CA LYS A 15 -10.79 -15.25 -11.13
C LYS A 15 -11.13 -14.01 -11.96
N ARG A 16 -10.80 -12.74 -11.69
CA ARG A 16 -11.09 -11.69 -12.72
C ARG A 16 -10.38 -11.97 -14.04
N TYR A 17 -9.19 -12.57 -14.04
CA TYR A 17 -8.56 -13.04 -15.28
C TYR A 17 -9.19 -14.32 -15.87
N ALA A 18 -9.98 -15.06 -15.08
CA ALA A 18 -10.67 -16.30 -15.48
C ALA A 18 -12.21 -16.18 -15.59
N THR A 19 -12.82 -15.10 -15.12
CA THR A 19 -14.26 -14.85 -14.94
C THR A 19 -14.61 -13.39 -15.25
N ASP A 20 -13.81 -12.70 -16.08
CA ASP A 20 -14.33 -11.53 -16.77
C ASP A 20 -15.44 -12.05 -17.69
N GLU A 21 -16.69 -11.70 -17.40
CA GLU A 21 -17.87 -12.04 -18.21
C GLU A 21 -17.84 -11.36 -19.60
N ASN A 22 -16.83 -10.54 -19.86
CA ASN A 22 -16.37 -10.16 -21.19
C ASN A 22 -15.27 -11.13 -21.69
N GLN A 23 -15.61 -12.42 -21.79
CA GLN A 23 -14.82 -13.38 -22.55
C GLN A 23 -14.67 -12.88 -24.00
N PRO A 24 -13.45 -12.65 -24.52
CA PRO A 24 -13.27 -12.77 -25.95
C PRO A 24 -13.48 -14.26 -26.25
N SER A 25 -14.42 -14.51 -27.14
CA SER A 25 -14.77 -15.79 -27.78
C SER A 25 -13.63 -16.38 -28.62
N GLY A 26 -12.38 -16.24 -28.19
CA GLY A 26 -11.20 -16.75 -28.87
C GLY A 26 -10.60 -17.92 -28.14
N GLY A 27 -10.60 -19.09 -28.80
CA GLY A 27 -9.91 -20.28 -28.32
C GLY A 27 -8.40 -20.07 -28.19
N ALA A 28 -7.69 -21.06 -27.64
CA ALA A 28 -6.24 -21.02 -27.49
C ALA A 28 -5.51 -20.64 -28.81
N GLU A 29 -6.04 -21.12 -29.94
CA GLU A 29 -5.52 -20.84 -31.29
C GLU A 29 -5.59 -19.35 -31.69
N GLU A 30 -6.64 -18.63 -31.29
CA GLU A 30 -6.78 -17.21 -31.60
C GLU A 30 -5.78 -16.37 -30.79
N LEU A 31 -5.60 -16.70 -29.52
CA LEU A 31 -4.60 -16.06 -28.65
C LEU A 31 -3.19 -16.33 -29.17
N GLU A 32 -2.89 -17.55 -29.63
CA GLU A 32 -1.60 -17.86 -30.25
C GLU A 32 -1.37 -17.04 -31.52
N LYS A 33 -2.39 -16.84 -32.36
CA LYS A 33 -2.30 -15.99 -33.55
C LYS A 33 -2.00 -14.53 -33.20
N ILE A 34 -2.60 -13.99 -32.15
CA ILE A 34 -2.30 -12.63 -31.66
C ILE A 34 -0.84 -12.53 -31.18
N LEU A 35 -0.34 -13.56 -30.52
CA LEU A 35 1.04 -13.58 -30.02
C LEU A 35 2.10 -13.66 -31.14
N LEU A 36 1.73 -14.12 -32.34
CA LEU A 36 2.62 -14.06 -33.51
C LEU A 36 2.91 -12.62 -33.95
N SER A 37 1.92 -11.72 -33.84
CA SER A 37 2.11 -10.31 -34.16
C SER A 37 2.58 -9.48 -32.96
N ASN A 38 2.15 -9.84 -31.75
CA ASN A 38 2.42 -9.11 -30.51
C ASN A 38 2.98 -10.03 -29.41
N PRO A 39 4.22 -10.53 -29.54
CA PRO A 39 4.81 -11.47 -28.58
C PRO A 39 5.11 -10.85 -27.21
N ASP A 40 5.16 -9.52 -27.13
CA ASP A 40 5.50 -8.77 -25.92
C ASP A 40 4.31 -8.51 -24.98
N ASP A 41 3.08 -8.82 -25.42
CA ASP A 41 1.89 -8.60 -24.60
C ASP A 41 1.70 -9.70 -23.54
N SER A 42 2.14 -9.40 -22.31
CA SER A 42 1.97 -10.33 -21.19
C SER A 42 0.51 -10.66 -20.91
N MET A 43 -0.45 -9.79 -21.24
CA MET A 43 -1.85 -10.05 -20.94
C MET A 43 -2.42 -11.17 -21.80
N THR A 44 -2.08 -11.19 -23.09
CA THR A 44 -2.46 -12.27 -24.00
C THR A 44 -1.82 -13.59 -23.58
N TRP A 45 -0.55 -13.59 -23.15
CA TRP A 45 0.10 -14.79 -22.58
C TRP A 45 -0.59 -15.30 -21.32
N VAL A 46 -0.93 -14.42 -20.37
CA VAL A 46 -1.63 -14.79 -19.13
C VAL A 46 -3.04 -15.33 -19.42
N ARG A 47 -3.75 -14.78 -20.41
CA ARG A 47 -5.03 -15.33 -20.87
C ARG A 47 -4.87 -16.73 -21.45
N LEU A 48 -3.84 -16.96 -22.28
CA LEU A 48 -3.56 -18.28 -22.85
C LEU A 48 -3.24 -19.31 -21.76
N MET A 49 -2.46 -18.94 -20.73
CA MET A 49 -2.24 -19.78 -19.55
C MET A 49 -3.56 -20.14 -18.87
N ALA A 50 -4.46 -19.18 -18.69
CA ALA A 50 -5.75 -19.41 -18.05
C ALA A 50 -6.63 -20.37 -18.88
N VAL A 51 -6.67 -20.26 -20.21
CA VAL A 51 -7.41 -21.19 -21.08
C VAL A 51 -6.94 -22.64 -20.88
N HIS A 52 -5.62 -22.88 -20.88
CA HIS A 52 -5.08 -24.22 -20.64
C HIS A 52 -5.33 -24.73 -19.21
N LEU A 53 -5.38 -23.83 -18.24
CA LEU A 53 -5.69 -24.17 -16.85
C LEU A 53 -7.14 -24.64 -16.69
N HIS A 54 -8.12 -23.97 -17.33
CA HIS A 54 -9.52 -24.40 -17.33
C HIS A 54 -9.71 -25.77 -17.98
N GLY A 55 -8.90 -26.09 -18.99
CA GLY A 55 -8.83 -27.43 -19.59
C GLY A 55 -8.11 -28.49 -18.73
N GLY A 56 -7.84 -28.22 -17.44
CA GLY A 56 -7.15 -29.12 -16.51
C GLY A 56 -5.64 -29.27 -16.75
N GLY A 57 -5.09 -28.55 -17.72
CA GLY A 57 -3.71 -28.70 -18.18
C GLY A 57 -2.72 -27.82 -17.41
N VAL A 58 -2.48 -28.06 -16.12
CA VAL A 58 -1.50 -27.30 -15.32
C VAL A 58 -0.11 -27.32 -15.97
N GLY A 59 0.33 -28.48 -16.48
CA GLY A 59 1.60 -28.60 -17.21
C GLY A 59 1.65 -27.77 -18.49
N ARG A 60 0.54 -27.69 -19.23
CA ARG A 60 0.43 -26.85 -20.44
C ARG A 60 0.46 -25.36 -20.10
N ALA A 61 -0.28 -24.95 -19.07
CA ALA A 61 -0.25 -23.57 -18.58
C ALA A 61 1.17 -23.15 -18.13
N ARG A 62 1.93 -24.05 -17.49
CA ARG A 62 3.34 -23.83 -17.15
C ARG A 62 4.19 -23.66 -18.41
N ALA A 63 4.06 -24.55 -19.39
CA ALA A 63 4.81 -24.46 -20.65
C ALA A 63 4.53 -23.14 -21.41
N VAL A 64 3.29 -22.64 -21.38
CA VAL A 64 2.95 -21.33 -21.95
C VAL A 64 3.65 -20.20 -21.18
N ALA A 65 3.70 -20.25 -19.85
CA ALA A 65 4.44 -19.25 -19.07
C ALA A 65 5.93 -19.24 -19.41
N GLU A 66 6.53 -20.42 -19.57
CA GLU A 66 7.93 -20.55 -19.99
C GLU A 66 8.18 -19.96 -21.37
N LYS A 67 7.30 -20.27 -22.33
CA LYS A 67 7.34 -19.70 -23.67
C LYS A 67 7.23 -18.17 -23.63
N ALA A 68 6.32 -17.64 -22.83
CA ALA A 68 6.15 -16.20 -22.66
C ALA A 68 7.41 -15.53 -22.09
N ILE A 69 8.03 -16.10 -21.05
CA ILE A 69 9.28 -15.57 -20.47
C ILE A 69 10.42 -15.57 -21.50
N ALA A 70 10.47 -16.57 -22.39
CA ALA A 70 11.47 -16.65 -23.45
C ALA A 70 11.18 -15.73 -24.65
N SER A 71 9.91 -15.46 -24.95
CA SER A 71 9.48 -14.67 -26.11
C SER A 71 9.45 -13.16 -25.85
N ILE A 72 9.02 -12.73 -24.66
CA ILE A 72 8.91 -11.31 -24.33
C ILE A 72 10.31 -10.68 -24.26
N ASN A 73 10.46 -9.50 -24.84
CA ASN A 73 11.69 -8.72 -24.81
C ASN A 73 12.14 -8.47 -23.36
N PHE A 74 13.38 -8.86 -23.05
CA PHE A 74 13.96 -8.74 -21.72
C PHE A 74 13.98 -7.32 -21.14
N ARG A 75 13.93 -6.29 -22.00
CA ARG A 75 13.86 -4.87 -21.57
C ARG A 75 12.48 -4.49 -21.03
N LEU A 76 11.43 -5.25 -21.36
CA LEU A 76 10.06 -5.02 -20.91
C LEU A 76 9.82 -5.68 -19.55
N GLU A 77 10.56 -5.23 -18.52
CA GLU A 77 10.50 -5.80 -17.17
C GLU A 77 9.08 -5.89 -16.61
N GLY A 78 8.20 -4.93 -16.93
CA GLY A 78 6.81 -4.93 -16.49
C GLY A 78 6.00 -6.09 -17.07
N GLN A 79 6.21 -6.39 -18.36
CA GLN A 79 5.54 -7.50 -19.04
C GLN A 79 6.02 -8.83 -18.47
N LEU A 80 7.33 -8.99 -18.30
CA LEU A 80 7.91 -10.18 -17.68
C LEU A 80 7.43 -10.37 -16.24
N LEU A 81 7.38 -9.31 -15.44
CA LEU A 81 6.90 -9.38 -14.06
C LEU A 81 5.44 -9.84 -13.97
N ASN A 82 4.60 -9.50 -14.95
CA ASN A 82 3.21 -9.99 -15.02
C ASN A 82 3.17 -11.50 -15.28
N VAL A 83 3.97 -11.99 -16.22
CA VAL A 83 4.07 -13.44 -16.51
C VAL A 83 4.62 -14.21 -15.31
N TRP A 84 5.68 -13.72 -14.67
CA TRP A 84 6.21 -14.29 -13.44
C TRP A 84 5.17 -14.33 -12.33
N SER A 85 4.38 -13.26 -12.16
CA SER A 85 3.29 -13.22 -11.18
C SER A 85 2.21 -14.26 -11.48
N ALA A 86 1.88 -14.48 -12.76
CA ALA A 86 0.93 -15.52 -13.16
C ALA A 86 1.49 -16.92 -12.90
N LEU A 87 2.77 -17.16 -13.19
CA LEU A 87 3.44 -18.43 -12.90
C LEU A 87 3.50 -18.71 -11.39
N PHE A 88 3.83 -17.72 -10.56
CA PHE A 88 3.77 -17.87 -9.10
C PHE A 88 2.37 -18.19 -8.58
N ASN A 89 1.33 -17.57 -9.14
CA ASN A 89 -0.05 -17.92 -8.77
C ASN A 89 -0.40 -19.35 -9.15
N LEU A 90 0.05 -19.82 -10.33
CA LEU A 90 -0.14 -21.20 -10.77
C LEU A 90 0.55 -22.18 -9.81
N GLU A 91 1.84 -21.95 -9.48
CA GLU A 91 2.59 -22.79 -8.54
C GLU A 91 2.00 -22.74 -7.13
N ASN A 92 1.54 -21.57 -6.68
CA ASN A 92 0.96 -21.43 -5.35
C ASN A 92 -0.36 -22.21 -5.17
N LEU A 93 -1.14 -22.37 -6.24
CA LEU A 93 -2.43 -23.07 -6.23
C LEU A 93 -2.33 -24.55 -6.58
N TYR A 94 -1.47 -24.92 -7.54
CA TYR A 94 -1.43 -26.26 -8.13
C TYR A 94 -0.04 -26.92 -8.09
N GLY A 95 1.00 -26.18 -7.71
CA GLY A 95 2.36 -26.68 -7.56
C GLY A 95 2.64 -27.23 -6.17
N CYS A 96 3.93 -27.44 -5.89
CA CYS A 96 4.44 -27.79 -4.57
C CYS A 96 5.60 -26.86 -4.18
N ASP A 97 6.08 -26.98 -2.94
CA ASP A 97 7.11 -26.08 -2.43
C ASP A 97 8.42 -26.17 -3.24
N VAL A 98 8.77 -27.37 -3.72
CA VAL A 98 9.95 -27.57 -4.57
C VAL A 98 9.83 -26.83 -5.91
N THR A 99 8.66 -26.87 -6.56
CA THR A 99 8.47 -26.18 -7.85
C THR A 99 8.37 -24.66 -7.66
N MET A 100 7.73 -24.23 -6.57
CA MET A 100 7.66 -22.83 -6.19
C MET A 100 9.06 -22.25 -5.93
N ASP A 101 9.87 -22.92 -5.11
CA ASP A 101 11.21 -22.44 -4.76
C ASP A 101 12.14 -22.34 -5.98
N LYS A 102 12.12 -23.35 -6.86
CA LYS A 102 12.87 -23.30 -8.13
C LYS A 102 12.43 -22.12 -9.01
N THR A 103 11.13 -21.85 -9.05
CA THR A 103 10.56 -20.73 -9.82
C THR A 103 11.01 -19.39 -9.22
N ILE A 104 10.98 -19.26 -7.89
CA ILE A 104 11.44 -18.07 -7.16
C ILE A 104 12.93 -17.83 -7.41
N GLU A 105 13.77 -18.86 -7.28
CA GLU A 105 15.22 -18.73 -7.48
C GLU A 105 15.54 -18.20 -8.88
N ARG A 106 14.86 -18.74 -9.89
CA ARG A 106 15.04 -18.30 -11.27
C ARG A 106 14.56 -16.86 -11.50
N ALA A 107 13.38 -16.52 -10.96
CA ALA A 107 12.85 -15.17 -11.09
C ALA A 107 13.76 -14.12 -10.43
N LEU A 108 14.35 -14.43 -9.27
CA LEU A 108 15.29 -13.56 -8.55
C LEU A 108 16.62 -13.35 -9.28
N LYS A 109 17.01 -14.27 -10.19
CA LYS A 109 18.19 -14.14 -11.04
C LYS A 109 17.95 -13.24 -12.26
N GLN A 110 16.72 -13.21 -12.77
CA GLN A 110 16.38 -12.53 -14.03
C GLN A 110 15.68 -11.18 -13.86
N ASN A 111 15.19 -10.86 -12.65
CA ASN A 111 14.40 -9.66 -12.40
C ASN A 111 14.92 -8.88 -11.18
N ASP A 112 14.45 -7.64 -11.03
CA ASP A 112 14.63 -6.89 -9.79
C ASP A 112 14.07 -7.68 -8.60
N GLN A 113 14.96 -8.00 -7.67
CA GLN A 113 14.65 -8.90 -6.57
C GLN A 113 13.58 -8.32 -5.64
N LEU A 114 13.59 -7.01 -5.41
CA LEU A 114 12.61 -6.37 -4.55
C LEU A 114 11.20 -6.49 -5.15
N LYS A 115 11.04 -6.23 -6.46
CA LYS A 115 9.75 -6.40 -7.16
C LYS A 115 9.26 -7.85 -7.05
N ILE A 116 10.14 -8.85 -7.21
CA ILE A 116 9.77 -10.27 -7.06
C ILE A 116 9.28 -10.56 -5.63
N TYR A 117 10.02 -10.17 -4.60
CA TYR A 117 9.58 -10.40 -3.22
C TYR A 117 8.26 -9.68 -2.90
N GLN A 118 8.05 -8.46 -3.39
CA GLN A 118 6.78 -7.74 -3.24
C GLN A 118 5.61 -8.50 -3.89
N ARG A 119 5.82 -9.10 -5.07
CA ARG A 119 4.80 -9.94 -5.72
C ARG A 119 4.51 -11.19 -4.91
N LEU A 120 5.55 -11.90 -4.45
CA LEU A 120 5.41 -13.09 -3.62
C LEU A 120 4.68 -12.83 -2.31
N ALA A 121 5.05 -11.77 -1.59
CA ALA A 121 4.37 -11.37 -0.37
C ALA A 121 2.87 -11.15 -0.63
N LYS A 122 2.53 -10.40 -1.68
CA LYS A 122 1.12 -10.16 -2.05
C LYS A 122 0.38 -11.46 -2.40
N ILE A 123 1.01 -12.38 -3.13
CA ILE A 123 0.41 -13.68 -3.48
C ILE A 123 0.15 -14.51 -2.22
N TYR A 124 1.12 -14.64 -1.33
CA TYR A 124 0.96 -15.41 -0.10
C TYR A 124 -0.10 -14.83 0.82
N VAL A 125 -0.11 -13.51 1.04
CA VAL A 125 -1.17 -12.81 1.79
C VAL A 125 -2.54 -13.07 1.18
N THR A 126 -2.67 -12.93 -0.14
CA THR A 126 -3.94 -13.13 -0.83
C THR A 126 -4.41 -14.58 -0.73
N SER A 127 -3.50 -15.55 -0.77
CA SER A 127 -3.81 -16.98 -0.64
C SER A 127 -4.03 -17.45 0.80
N GLY A 128 -3.88 -16.57 1.79
CA GLY A 128 -4.01 -16.92 3.21
C GLY A 128 -2.84 -17.73 3.78
N LYS A 129 -1.75 -17.92 3.03
CA LYS A 129 -0.53 -18.62 3.50
C LYS A 129 0.31 -17.67 4.35
N ARG A 130 -0.18 -17.36 5.56
CA ARG A 130 0.37 -16.33 6.45
C ARG A 130 1.84 -16.54 6.81
N GLU A 131 2.23 -17.75 7.23
CA GLU A 131 3.61 -18.06 7.61
C GLU A 131 4.59 -17.77 6.46
N LYS A 132 4.26 -18.20 5.23
CA LYS A 132 5.07 -17.93 4.04
C LYS A 132 5.11 -16.44 3.70
N ALA A 133 4.03 -15.71 3.89
CA ALA A 133 4.03 -14.25 3.70
C ALA A 133 5.00 -13.56 4.68
N GLU A 134 4.97 -13.95 5.96
CA GLU A 134 5.85 -13.43 7.00
C GLU A 134 7.32 -13.72 6.71
N GLU A 135 7.64 -14.95 6.29
CA GLU A 135 9.00 -15.29 5.86
C GLU A 135 9.51 -14.38 4.74
N ILE A 136 8.66 -14.08 3.75
CA ILE A 136 9.01 -13.16 2.67
C ILE A 136 9.21 -11.74 3.20
N PHE A 137 8.33 -11.24 4.07
CA PHE A 137 8.49 -9.90 4.66
C PHE A 137 9.76 -9.79 5.53
N GLU A 138 10.11 -10.83 6.28
CA GLU A 138 11.33 -10.84 7.09
C GLU A 138 12.59 -10.93 6.19
N LYS A 139 12.56 -11.71 5.12
CA LYS A 139 13.63 -11.71 4.09
C LYS A 139 13.77 -10.32 3.46
N MET A 140 12.66 -9.66 3.13
CA MET A 140 12.69 -8.32 2.55
C MET A 140 13.25 -7.27 3.51
N THR A 141 12.81 -7.27 4.77
CA THR A 141 13.29 -6.29 5.77
C THR A 141 14.76 -6.46 6.10
N LYS A 142 15.30 -7.69 6.07
CA LYS A 142 16.73 -7.96 6.22
C LYS A 142 17.54 -7.51 5.00
N LYS A 143 17.10 -7.89 3.79
CA LYS A 143 17.85 -7.66 2.54
C LYS A 143 17.78 -6.21 2.06
N PHE A 144 16.62 -5.57 2.22
CA PHE A 144 16.34 -4.21 1.76
C PHE A 144 16.07 -3.27 2.93
N ARG A 145 16.82 -3.43 4.03
CA ARG A 145 16.65 -2.68 5.29
C ARG A 145 16.62 -1.16 5.16
N LEU A 146 17.26 -0.60 4.12
CA LEU A 146 17.29 0.85 3.85
C LEU A 146 16.08 1.35 3.06
N ASN A 147 15.22 0.45 2.57
CA ASN A 147 14.04 0.81 1.79
C ASN A 147 12.80 0.91 2.68
N LYS A 148 12.36 2.14 2.98
CA LYS A 148 11.14 2.40 3.79
C LYS A 148 9.89 1.70 3.27
N SER A 149 9.74 1.50 1.96
CA SER A 149 8.53 0.89 1.39
C SER A 149 8.33 -0.55 1.86
N VAL A 150 9.43 -1.27 2.11
CA VAL A 150 9.42 -2.65 2.62
C VAL A 150 8.87 -2.70 4.04
N TRP A 151 9.36 -1.82 4.91
CA TRP A 151 8.87 -1.71 6.28
C TRP A 151 7.39 -1.32 6.31
N ILE A 152 6.99 -0.33 5.50
CA ILE A 152 5.59 0.11 5.40
C ILE A 152 4.68 -1.04 4.91
N ALA A 153 5.13 -1.83 3.93
CA ALA A 153 4.37 -2.97 3.44
C ALA A 153 4.21 -4.06 4.51
N HIS A 154 5.27 -4.37 5.26
CA HIS A 154 5.22 -5.34 6.36
C HIS A 154 4.27 -4.86 7.48
N MET A 155 4.37 -3.61 7.91
CA MET A 155 3.47 -3.05 8.92
C MET A 155 2.02 -3.04 8.44
N ARG A 156 1.75 -2.68 7.18
CA ARG A 156 0.41 -2.74 6.61
C ARG A 156 -0.16 -4.16 6.69
N HIS A 157 0.61 -5.17 6.30
CA HIS A 157 0.18 -6.56 6.38
C HIS A 157 -0.20 -6.97 7.80
N LEU A 158 0.65 -6.66 8.79
CA LEU A 158 0.37 -6.96 10.20
C LEU A 158 -0.88 -6.22 10.71
N MET A 159 -1.07 -4.97 10.30
CA MET A 159 -2.26 -4.18 10.62
C MET A 159 -3.53 -4.78 10.00
N GLU A 160 -3.47 -5.25 8.75
CA GLU A 160 -4.59 -5.93 8.09
C GLU A 160 -4.97 -7.26 8.77
N ASP A 161 -4.00 -7.93 9.39
CA ASP A 161 -4.17 -9.13 10.22
C ASP A 161 -4.51 -8.83 11.70
N ASN A 162 -4.80 -7.57 12.07
CA ASN A 162 -5.07 -7.09 13.44
C ASN A 162 -3.92 -7.33 14.45
N ARG A 163 -2.68 -7.47 13.98
CA ARG A 163 -1.47 -7.68 14.80
C ARG A 163 -0.76 -6.36 15.09
N HIS A 164 -1.47 -5.44 15.75
CA HIS A 164 -1.01 -4.07 16.00
C HIS A 164 0.30 -4.00 16.78
N LYS A 165 0.47 -4.83 17.82
CA LYS A 165 1.69 -4.85 18.64
C LYS A 165 2.93 -5.18 17.80
N GLU A 166 2.81 -6.17 16.94
CA GLU A 166 3.90 -6.59 16.06
C GLU A 166 4.19 -5.54 14.98
N ALA A 167 3.16 -4.86 14.46
CA ALA A 167 3.35 -3.72 13.57
C ALA A 167 4.15 -2.59 14.24
N GLN A 168 3.91 -2.32 15.53
CA GLN A 168 4.70 -1.38 16.32
C GLN A 168 6.14 -1.86 16.54
N ASP A 169 6.38 -3.15 16.72
CA ASP A 169 7.74 -3.66 16.86
C ASP A 169 8.50 -3.61 15.53
N VAL A 170 7.83 -3.90 14.40
CA VAL A 170 8.39 -3.68 13.06
C VAL A 170 8.71 -2.19 12.83
N MET A 171 7.86 -1.27 13.31
CA MET A 171 8.16 0.16 13.28
C MET A 171 9.46 0.49 14.02
N LYS A 172 9.60 0.03 15.26
CA LYS A 172 10.82 0.26 16.06
C LYS A 172 12.05 -0.28 15.34
N ARG A 173 11.98 -1.51 14.79
CA ARG A 173 13.05 -2.11 13.98
C ARG A 173 13.38 -1.27 12.73
N SER A 174 12.37 -0.70 12.08
CA SER A 174 12.57 0.15 10.91
C SER A 174 13.33 1.44 11.24
N ILE A 175 13.06 2.05 12.40
CA ILE A 175 13.73 3.27 12.87
C ILE A 175 15.21 3.00 13.15
N LEU A 176 15.55 1.81 13.68
CA LEU A 176 16.94 1.40 13.89
C LEU A 176 17.70 1.16 12.57
N SER A 177 16.98 0.80 11.50
CA SER A 177 17.59 0.44 10.21
C SER A 177 17.65 1.59 9.21
N LEU A 178 16.67 2.49 9.24
CA LEU A 178 16.50 3.54 8.25
C LEU A 178 17.24 4.84 8.62
N PRO A 179 17.59 5.69 7.64
CA PRO A 179 18.12 7.02 7.91
C PRO A 179 17.11 7.93 8.64
N LYS A 180 17.60 8.81 9.53
CA LYS A 180 16.77 9.73 10.34
C LYS A 180 15.76 10.55 9.53
N LYS A 181 16.11 10.95 8.30
CA LYS A 181 15.22 11.70 7.40
C LYS A 181 13.92 10.95 7.07
N GLN A 182 13.95 9.62 7.11
CA GLN A 182 12.81 8.76 6.77
C GLN A 182 11.98 8.35 7.99
N HIS A 183 12.51 8.48 9.22
CA HIS A 183 11.83 8.04 10.46
C HIS A 183 10.44 8.63 10.58
N MET A 184 10.34 9.95 10.41
CA MET A 184 9.06 10.67 10.54
C MET A 184 8.02 10.18 9.54
N GLU A 185 8.42 9.88 8.30
CA GLU A 185 7.50 9.39 7.28
C GLU A 185 6.98 8.00 7.63
N VAL A 186 7.86 7.11 8.08
CA VAL A 186 7.50 5.73 8.43
C VAL A 186 6.56 5.73 9.64
N ILE A 187 6.88 6.48 10.71
CA ILE A 187 6.02 6.66 11.89
C ILE A 187 4.66 7.23 11.50
N SER A 188 4.63 8.29 10.67
CA SER A 188 3.37 8.89 10.20
C SER A 188 2.52 7.91 9.40
N ARG A 189 3.15 6.96 8.71
CA ARG A 189 2.45 5.95 7.92
C ARG A 189 1.82 4.87 8.78
N LEU A 190 2.46 4.47 9.88
CA LEU A 190 1.81 3.61 10.87
C LEU A 190 0.68 4.34 11.59
N GLY A 191 0.86 5.62 11.93
CA GLY A 191 -0.21 6.46 12.48
C GLY A 191 -1.45 6.45 11.58
N GLN A 192 -1.28 6.70 10.28
CA GLN A 192 -2.36 6.60 9.29
C GLN A 192 -3.00 5.20 9.23
N LEU A 193 -2.20 4.13 9.35
CA LEU A 193 -2.71 2.76 9.36
C LEU A 193 -3.55 2.45 10.61
N GLU A 194 -3.14 2.93 11.78
CA GLU A 194 -3.91 2.79 13.04
C GLU A 194 -5.25 3.51 12.94
N PHE A 195 -5.31 4.70 12.33
CA PHE A 195 -6.58 5.38 12.06
C PHE A 195 -7.48 4.63 11.06
N GLN A 196 -6.91 3.89 10.11
CA GLN A 196 -7.67 3.21 9.05
C GLN A 196 -8.14 1.81 9.43
N LEU A 197 -7.30 1.06 10.16
CA LEU A 197 -7.46 -0.38 10.40
C LEU A 197 -7.47 -0.75 11.89
N GLY A 198 -7.18 0.21 12.77
CA GLY A 198 -7.05 -0.04 14.20
C GLY A 198 -7.82 0.98 15.03
N GLU A 199 -7.20 1.37 16.14
CA GLU A 199 -7.78 2.30 17.11
C GLU A 199 -7.25 3.72 16.86
N ALA A 200 -8.16 4.68 16.71
CA ALA A 200 -7.82 6.09 16.51
C ALA A 200 -6.89 6.62 17.62
N GLU A 201 -7.05 6.15 18.88
CA GLU A 201 -6.18 6.56 20.01
C GLU A 201 -4.72 6.17 19.82
N ARG A 202 -4.45 5.00 19.25
CA ARG A 202 -3.07 4.56 18.97
C ARG A 202 -2.46 5.42 17.87
N GLY A 203 -3.25 5.72 16.85
CA GLY A 203 -2.87 6.67 15.80
C GLY A 203 -2.54 8.04 16.38
N ARG A 204 -3.37 8.59 17.27
CA ARG A 204 -3.12 9.86 17.96
C ARG A 204 -1.82 9.83 18.75
N THR A 205 -1.61 8.79 19.56
CA THR A 205 -0.38 8.65 20.37
C THR A 205 0.88 8.74 19.50
N LEU A 206 0.86 8.13 18.30
CA LEU A 206 1.96 8.23 17.34
C LEU A 206 2.13 9.65 16.77
N PHE A 207 1.04 10.35 16.44
CA PHE A 207 1.13 11.72 15.92
C PHE A 207 1.50 12.75 16.99
N GLU A 208 1.00 12.62 18.22
CA GLU A 208 1.40 13.45 19.36
C GLU A 208 2.91 13.30 19.61
N GLY A 209 3.43 12.07 19.64
CA GLY A 209 4.87 11.85 19.75
C GLY A 209 5.69 12.44 18.59
N LEU A 210 5.14 12.46 17.37
CA LEU A 210 5.79 13.13 16.23
C LEU A 210 5.79 14.66 16.36
N ILE A 211 4.69 15.22 16.86
CA ILE A 211 4.52 16.67 17.05
C ILE A 211 5.42 17.18 18.19
N ASP A 212 5.57 16.41 19.25
CA ASP A 212 6.46 16.75 20.37
C ASP A 212 7.93 16.85 19.91
N VAL A 213 8.36 15.96 19.02
CA VAL A 213 9.72 15.98 18.46
C VAL A 213 9.88 17.09 17.41
N CYS A 214 8.87 17.33 16.57
CA CYS A 214 8.93 18.22 15.42
C CYS A 214 7.72 19.18 15.31
N PRO A 215 7.53 20.11 16.27
CA PRO A 215 6.29 20.90 16.37
C PRO A 215 6.08 21.84 15.18
N LYS A 216 7.14 22.30 14.52
CA LYS A 216 7.05 23.25 13.38
C LYS A 216 6.78 22.58 12.02
N ARG A 217 6.66 21.25 11.96
CA ARG A 217 6.57 20.49 10.71
C ARG A 217 5.11 20.35 10.24
N THR A 218 4.68 21.29 9.39
CA THR A 218 3.27 21.44 8.99
C THR A 218 2.70 20.31 8.14
N ASP A 219 3.55 19.52 7.48
CA ASP A 219 3.13 18.33 6.74
C ASP A 219 2.61 17.23 7.67
N ILE A 220 3.27 17.00 8.82
CA ILE A 220 2.80 16.04 9.85
C ILE A 220 1.46 16.51 10.44
N TRP A 221 1.35 17.79 10.80
CA TRP A 221 0.09 18.38 11.26
C TRP A 221 -1.03 18.21 10.24
N GLY A 222 -0.73 18.43 8.95
CA GLY A 222 -1.70 18.25 7.88
C GLY A 222 -2.24 16.81 7.82
N ILE A 223 -1.35 15.82 7.87
CA ILE A 223 -1.74 14.40 7.87
C ILE A 223 -2.54 14.06 9.13
N TYR A 224 -2.13 14.58 10.29
CA TYR A 224 -2.81 14.31 11.56
C TYR A 224 -4.24 14.87 11.56
N LEU A 225 -4.43 16.10 11.06
CA LEU A 225 -5.73 16.73 10.88
C LEU A 225 -6.60 15.92 9.91
N ASP A 226 -6.05 15.46 8.79
CA ASP A 226 -6.80 14.64 7.81
C ASP A 226 -7.22 13.29 8.40
N CYS A 227 -6.39 12.67 9.22
CA CYS A 227 -6.72 11.41 9.90
C CYS A 227 -7.79 11.63 10.97
N SER A 228 -7.67 12.70 11.76
CA SER A 228 -8.62 13.02 12.83
C SER A 228 -9.98 13.42 12.28
N ALA A 229 -10.04 14.24 11.23
CA ALA A 229 -11.28 14.61 10.56
C ALA A 229 -12.02 13.37 10.02
N LYS A 230 -11.29 12.41 9.42
CA LYS A 230 -11.86 11.14 8.93
C LYS A 230 -12.38 10.23 10.05
N SER A 231 -11.84 10.35 11.27
CA SER A 231 -12.34 9.59 12.42
C SER A 231 -13.69 10.08 12.96
N GLY A 232 -14.19 11.21 12.46
CA GLY A 232 -15.49 11.77 12.84
C GLY A 232 -15.51 12.48 14.19
N ARG A 233 -14.36 12.61 14.87
CA ARG A 233 -14.26 13.27 16.17
C ARG A 233 -13.99 14.76 15.99
N VAL A 234 -15.08 15.51 15.83
CA VAL A 234 -15.05 16.93 15.48
C VAL A 234 -14.34 17.77 16.54
N ASP A 235 -14.67 17.59 17.81
CA ASP A 235 -14.11 18.41 18.90
C ASP A 235 -12.60 18.21 19.09
N GLU A 236 -12.13 16.98 18.94
CA GLU A 236 -10.69 16.68 18.97
C GLU A 236 -9.97 17.31 17.78
N THR A 237 -10.57 17.23 16.59
CA THR A 237 -10.02 17.86 15.38
C THR A 237 -9.93 19.38 15.58
N ARG A 238 -10.93 20.00 16.22
CA ARG A 238 -10.88 21.43 16.61
C ARG A 238 -9.75 21.73 17.58
N GLN A 239 -9.50 20.87 18.57
CA GLN A 239 -8.39 21.04 19.50
C GLN A 239 -7.04 20.99 18.79
N ILE A 240 -6.87 20.06 17.84
CA ILE A 240 -5.65 19.96 17.01
C ILE A 240 -5.49 21.24 16.16
N PHE A 241 -6.57 21.74 15.56
CA PHE A 241 -6.55 23.01 14.83
C PHE A 241 -6.15 24.20 15.71
N ARG A 242 -6.69 24.30 16.93
CA ARG A 242 -6.33 25.36 17.89
C ARG A 242 -4.86 25.29 18.31
N ARG A 243 -4.32 24.07 18.49
CA ARG A 243 -2.90 23.87 18.83
C ARG A 243 -1.98 24.24 17.67
N VAL A 244 -2.30 23.87 16.44
CA VAL A 244 -1.44 24.21 15.31
C VAL A 244 -1.46 25.72 14.99
N THR A 245 -2.60 26.40 15.22
CA THR A 245 -2.73 27.85 14.98
C THR A 245 -2.14 28.71 16.09
N SER A 246 -1.83 28.15 17.26
CA SER A 246 -1.08 28.86 18.31
C SER A 246 0.44 28.79 18.13
N LEU A 247 0.95 27.97 17.20
CA LEU A 247 2.37 27.87 16.92
C LEU A 247 2.88 29.05 16.09
N SER A 248 4.11 29.49 16.36
CA SER A 248 4.79 30.48 15.53
C SER A 248 5.25 29.85 14.20
N LEU A 249 4.41 29.95 13.16
CA LEU A 249 4.67 29.43 11.80
C LEU A 249 4.73 30.59 10.79
N SER A 250 5.40 30.37 9.65
CA SER A 250 5.46 31.40 8.62
C SER A 250 4.06 31.73 8.08
N SER A 251 3.85 33.00 7.72
CA SER A 251 2.54 33.54 7.34
C SER A 251 1.88 32.75 6.20
N LYS A 252 2.67 32.25 5.24
CA LYS A 252 2.15 31.41 4.13
C LYS A 252 1.61 30.06 4.61
N LYS A 253 2.31 29.40 5.55
CA LYS A 253 1.88 28.11 6.11
C LYS A 253 0.67 28.29 7.01
N MET A 254 0.67 29.35 7.83
CA MET A 254 -0.43 29.64 8.73
C MET A 254 -1.71 30.01 7.96
N LYS A 255 -1.61 30.79 6.88
CA LYS A 255 -2.75 31.09 5.99
C LYS A 255 -3.40 29.82 5.43
N ASN A 256 -2.61 28.84 5.01
CA ASN A 256 -3.13 27.56 4.52
C ASN A 256 -3.82 26.75 5.63
N LEU A 257 -3.29 26.76 6.86
CA LEU A 257 -3.91 26.09 8.01
C LEU A 257 -5.23 26.74 8.41
N PHE A 258 -5.28 28.08 8.50
CA PHE A 258 -6.52 28.79 8.76
C PHE A 258 -7.56 28.59 7.65
N LYS A 259 -7.16 28.54 6.39
CA LYS A 259 -8.07 28.20 5.28
C LYS A 259 -8.71 26.82 5.48
N ARG A 260 -7.90 25.80 5.78
CA ARG A 260 -8.39 24.44 6.08
C ARG A 260 -9.27 24.41 7.33
N PHE A 261 -8.96 25.22 8.34
CA PHE A 261 -9.77 25.28 9.56
C PHE A 261 -11.15 25.91 9.30
N VAL A 262 -11.21 26.95 8.46
CA VAL A 262 -12.48 27.53 8.02
C VAL A 262 -13.29 26.52 7.19
N GLU A 263 -12.66 25.81 6.24
CA GLU A 263 -13.31 24.75 5.47
C GLU A 263 -13.89 23.66 6.38
N PHE A 264 -13.14 23.25 7.41
CA PHE A 264 -13.59 22.28 8.39
C PHE A 264 -14.78 22.77 9.24
N GLU A 265 -14.76 24.01 9.74
CA GLU A 265 -15.89 24.56 10.51
C GLU A 265 -17.12 24.87 9.64
N LEU A 266 -16.95 25.06 8.33
CA LEU A 266 -18.07 25.14 7.39
C LEU A 266 -18.75 23.77 7.20
N GLU A 267 -17.98 22.68 7.24
CA GLU A 267 -18.52 21.32 7.11
C GLU A 267 -19.13 20.77 8.41
N PHE A 268 -18.50 21.04 9.57
CA PHE A 268 -18.85 20.40 10.85
C PHE A 268 -19.23 21.37 11.99
N GLY A 269 -19.23 22.67 11.72
CA GLY A 269 -19.47 23.72 12.71
C GLY A 269 -20.66 24.62 12.36
N ASN A 270 -20.66 25.79 13.02
CA ASN A 270 -21.69 26.82 12.91
C ASN A 270 -21.09 28.15 12.44
N ASP A 271 -21.93 29.07 11.95
CA ASP A 271 -21.51 30.39 11.47
C ASP A 271 -20.73 31.22 12.51
N GLU A 272 -20.99 30.99 13.80
CA GLU A 272 -20.25 31.63 14.90
C GLU A 272 -18.82 31.08 15.03
N THR A 273 -18.64 29.76 14.93
CA THR A 273 -17.32 29.13 14.98
C THR A 273 -16.48 29.53 13.77
N VAL A 274 -17.09 29.64 12.59
CA VAL A 274 -16.43 30.13 11.38
C VAL A 274 -15.99 31.59 11.54
N ARG A 275 -16.84 32.45 12.09
CA ARG A 275 -16.49 33.85 12.40
C ARG A 275 -15.34 33.95 13.40
N ASN A 276 -15.34 33.13 14.43
CA ASN A 276 -14.28 33.10 15.43
C ASN A 276 -12.92 32.70 14.81
N VAL A 277 -12.90 31.66 13.96
CA VAL A 277 -11.67 31.24 13.25
C VAL A 277 -11.17 32.33 12.30
N LYS A 278 -12.07 33.03 11.60
CA LYS A 278 -11.71 34.18 10.75
C LYS A 278 -11.11 35.33 11.56
N GLN A 279 -11.69 35.65 12.71
CA GLN A 279 -11.14 36.68 13.61
C GLN A 279 -9.77 36.28 14.14
N GLN A 280 -9.59 35.02 14.54
CA GLN A 280 -8.30 34.50 15.00
C GLN A 280 -7.24 34.58 13.89
N ALA A 281 -7.61 34.32 12.64
CA ALA A 281 -6.72 34.48 11.49
C ALA A 281 -6.31 35.94 11.27
N MET A 282 -7.24 36.90 11.41
CA MET A 282 -6.96 38.33 11.31
C MET A 282 -6.00 38.80 12.40
N ASN A 283 -6.28 38.44 13.66
CA ASN A 283 -5.42 38.78 14.80
C ASN A 283 -4.00 38.21 14.64
N TYR A 284 -3.87 37.00 14.06
CA TYR A 284 -2.57 36.41 13.76
C TYR A 284 -1.80 37.20 12.68
N VAL A 285 -2.49 37.71 11.66
CA VAL A 285 -1.86 38.54 10.61
C VAL A 285 -1.43 39.90 11.17
N GLU A 286 -2.26 40.52 11.99
CA GLU A 286 -1.95 41.82 12.64
C GLU A 286 -0.74 41.71 13.57
N SER A 287 -0.70 40.69 14.43
CA SER A 287 0.44 40.46 15.33
C SER A 287 1.75 40.14 14.62
N GLN A 288 1.71 39.56 13.40
CA GLN A 288 2.89 39.34 12.56
C GLN A 288 3.30 40.59 11.75
N THR A 289 2.42 41.59 11.62
CA THR A 289 2.70 42.85 10.93
C THR A 289 3.23 43.91 11.90
N MET A 290 2.93 43.78 13.20
CA MET A 290 3.40 44.65 14.28
C MET A 290 4.75 44.20 14.91
N MET A 291 5.30 43.07 14.49
CA MET A 291 6.65 42.59 14.83
C MET A 291 7.60 42.79 13.65
#